data_AF-A0A7K3YE01-F1
#
_entry.id   AF-A0A7K3YE01-F1
#
_cell.length_a   1.000
_cell.length_b   1.000
_cell.length_c   1.000
_cell.angle_alpha   90.00
_cell.angle_beta   90.00
_cell.angle_gamma   90.00
#
_symmetry.space_group_name_H-M   'P 1'
#
loop_
_entity.id
_entity.type
_entity.pdbx_description
1 polymer ?
#
loop_
_entity_poly.entity_id
_entity_poly.type
_entity_poly.pdbx_seq_one_letter_code
_entity_poly.pdbx_strand_id
1 'polypeptide(L)'
;MDKLREIAGPVRSVRKASRKIVETTILRLCEGRYLTLDDLADLLNRSKDSLRNHYINPMLDDGRIEAKYKNVPTHPLQGYRTVTGTENEE
;
A
#
# COMPACT_ATOMS: atom_id res chain seq x y z
N MET A 1 -16.13 2.50 -3.61
CA MET A 1 -14.96 3.08 -2.91
C MET A 1 -15.02 2.86 -1.39
N ASP A 2 -16.18 2.54 -0.83
CA ASP A 2 -16.40 2.41 0.63
C ASP A 2 -15.59 1.30 1.31
N LYS A 3 -15.49 0.11 0.71
CA LYS A 3 -14.73 -1.01 1.31
C LYS A 3 -13.26 -0.68 1.62
N LEU A 4 -12.61 0.11 0.76
CA LEU A 4 -11.21 0.51 0.99
C LEU A 4 -11.10 1.50 2.16
N ARG A 5 -12.08 2.40 2.29
CA ARG A 5 -12.13 3.37 3.40
C ARG A 5 -12.40 2.67 4.72
N GLU A 6 -13.20 1.60 4.73
CA GLU A 6 -13.41 0.75 5.90
C GLU A 6 -12.12 0.06 6.35
N ILE A 7 -11.37 -0.54 5.40
CA ILE A 7 -10.07 -1.17 5.69
C ILE A 7 -9.06 -0.13 6.21
N ALA A 8 -9.07 1.08 5.65
CA ALA A 8 -8.20 2.18 6.08
C ALA A 8 -8.64 2.83 7.41
N GLY A 9 -9.88 2.60 7.85
CA GLY A 9 -10.48 3.12 9.09
C GLY A 9 -9.58 3.09 10.32
N PRO A 10 -8.94 1.95 10.70
CA PRO A 10 -8.06 1.88 11.86
C PRO A 10 -6.83 2.80 11.76
N VAL A 11 -6.28 3.04 10.58
CA VAL A 11 -5.15 3.97 10.40
C VAL A 11 -5.64 5.41 10.39
N ARG A 12 -6.77 5.66 9.72
CA ARG A 12 -7.35 6.99 9.57
C ARG A 12 -7.92 7.55 10.88
N SER A 13 -8.47 6.68 11.73
CA SER A 13 -9.04 7.06 13.03
C SER A 13 -7.98 7.29 14.11
N VAL A 14 -6.74 6.83 13.91
CA VAL A 14 -5.68 6.92 14.91
C VAL A 14 -4.63 7.92 14.45
N ARG A 15 -4.53 9.06 15.16
CA ARG A 15 -3.52 10.11 14.87
C ARG A 15 -2.09 9.57 14.78
N LYS A 16 -1.76 8.54 15.57
CA LYS A 16 -0.43 7.92 15.63
C LYS A 16 -0.54 6.40 15.55
N ALA A 17 -1.04 5.89 14.42
CA ALA A 17 -1.04 4.45 14.16
C ALA A 17 0.39 3.91 14.19
N SER A 18 0.60 2.81 14.92
CA SER A 18 1.88 2.09 14.95
C SER A 18 2.28 1.64 13.54
N ARG A 19 3.59 1.62 13.26
CA ARG A 19 4.12 1.24 11.94
C ARG A 19 3.51 -0.06 11.43
N LYS A 20 3.48 -1.09 12.28
CA LYS A 20 2.90 -2.41 11.98
C LYS A 20 1.44 -2.34 11.53
N ILE A 21 0.62 -1.51 12.17
CA ILE A 21 -0.81 -1.34 11.80
C ILE A 21 -0.92 -0.71 10.42
N VAL A 22 -0.12 0.31 10.13
CA VAL A 22 -0.11 0.95 8.81
C VAL A 22 0.35 -0.02 7.74
N GLU A 23 1.43 -0.78 7.97
CA GLU A 23 1.94 -1.79 7.02
C GLU A 23 0.89 -2.88 6.74
N THR A 24 0.26 -3.45 7.78
CA THR A 24 -0.80 -4.44 7.61
C THR A 24 -2.00 -3.87 6.86
N THR A 25 -2.34 -2.60 7.09
CA THR A 25 -3.43 -1.93 6.37
C THR A 25 -3.09 -1.72 4.91
N ILE A 26 -1.87 -1.25 4.60
CA ILE A 26 -1.38 -1.11 3.22
C ILE A 26 -1.45 -2.46 2.50
N LEU A 27 -1.01 -3.54 3.14
CA LEU A 27 -1.09 -4.88 2.53
C LEU A 27 -2.52 -5.28 2.18
N ARG A 28 -3.47 -5.05 3.08
CA ARG A 28 -4.89 -5.36 2.83
C ARG A 28 -5.49 -4.48 1.73
N LEU A 29 -5.10 -3.22 1.65
CA LEU A 29 -5.56 -2.31 0.59
C LEU A 29 -5.00 -2.70 -0.78
N CYS A 30 -3.72 -3.08 -0.82
CA CYS A 30 -3.01 -3.51 -2.03
C CYS A 30 -3.22 -5.00 -2.36
N GLU A 31 -4.08 -5.70 -1.63
CA GLU A 31 -4.37 -7.12 -1.88
C GLU A 31 -5.23 -7.29 -3.13
N GLY A 32 -4.75 -8.10 -4.08
CA GLY A 32 -5.42 -8.38 -5.35
C GLY A 32 -5.57 -7.17 -6.30
N ARG A 33 -4.91 -6.04 -6.03
CA ARG A 33 -4.99 -4.82 -6.86
C ARG A 33 -3.75 -3.96 -6.76
N TYR A 34 -3.48 -3.18 -7.81
CA TYR A 34 -2.44 -2.14 -7.78
C TYR A 34 -3.05 -0.82 -7.30
N LEU A 35 -2.51 -0.27 -6.21
CA LEU A 35 -2.86 1.07 -5.73
C LEU A 35 -1.67 2.01 -5.90
N THR A 36 -1.93 3.24 -6.35
CA THR A 36 -0.89 4.26 -6.47
C THR A 36 -0.56 4.85 -5.10
N LEU A 37 0.56 5.58 -5.00
CA LEU A 37 0.85 6.36 -3.79
C LEU A 37 -0.26 7.37 -3.49
N ASP A 38 -0.91 7.90 -4.53
CA ASP A 38 -2.00 8.87 -4.39
C ASP A 38 -3.23 8.23 -3.76
N ASP A 39 -3.63 7.04 -4.25
CA ASP A 39 -4.74 6.27 -3.67
C ASP A 39 -4.47 5.93 -2.20
N LEU A 40 -3.25 5.45 -1.89
CA LEU A 40 -2.87 5.12 -0.51
C LEU A 40 -2.85 6.36 0.39
N ALA A 41 -2.41 7.51 -0.13
CA ALA A 41 -2.40 8.77 0.59
C ALA A 41 -3.81 9.24 0.93
N ASP A 42 -4.74 9.19 -0.03
CA ASP A 42 -6.15 9.54 0.18
C ASP A 42 -6.82 8.60 1.18
N LEU A 43 -6.64 7.28 1.01
CA LEU A 43 -7.25 6.26 1.87
C LEU A 43 -6.76 6.36 3.32
N LEU A 44 -5.45 6.48 3.52
CA LEU A 44 -4.83 6.50 4.84
C LEU A 44 -4.76 7.91 5.45
N ASN A 45 -5.15 8.94 4.68
CA ASN A 45 -5.01 10.36 5.03
C ASN A 45 -3.58 10.72 5.46
N ARG A 46 -2.59 10.32 4.66
CA ARG A 46 -1.14 10.54 4.90
C ARG A 46 -0.42 11.01 3.65
N SER A 47 0.71 11.70 3.83
CA SER A 47 1.51 12.19 2.71
C SER A 47 2.20 11.07 1.92
N LYS A 48 2.21 11.19 0.59
CA LYS A 48 2.86 10.26 -0.35
C LYS A 48 4.32 10.02 0.00
N ASP A 49 5.07 11.07 0.33
CA ASP A 49 6.50 10.98 0.69
C ASP A 49 6.73 10.16 1.95
N SER A 50 5.86 10.31 2.95
CA SER A 50 5.93 9.54 4.19
C SER A 50 5.61 8.07 3.93
N LEU A 51 4.58 7.80 3.13
CA LEU A 51 4.22 6.45 2.71
C LEU A 51 5.37 5.79 1.94
N ARG A 52 5.94 6.50 0.96
CA ARG A 52 7.04 5.99 0.13
C ARG A 52 8.25 5.59 0.96
N ASN A 53 8.75 6.52 1.79
CA ASN A 53 10.02 6.32 2.50
C ASN A 53 9.90 5.38 3.70
N HIS A 54 8.81 5.46 4.48
CA HIS A 54 8.69 4.70 5.72
C HIS A 54 8.01 3.34 5.58
N TYR A 55 7.24 3.12 4.51
CA TYR A 55 6.41 1.93 4.36
C TYR A 55 6.66 1.23 3.02
N ILE A 56 6.47 1.91 1.89
CA ILE A 56 6.55 1.28 0.56
C ILE A 56 7.97 0.79 0.24
N ASN A 57 9.00 1.64 0.37
CA ASN A 57 10.39 1.23 0.14
C ASN A 57 10.81 0.03 0.99
N PRO A 58 10.62 0.03 2.34
CA PRO A 58 10.98 -1.14 3.13
C PRO A 58 10.11 -2.37 2.84
N MET A 59 8.84 -2.21 2.46
CA MET A 59 7.98 -3.35 2.09
C MET A 59 8.31 -3.94 0.72
N LEU A 60 8.85 -3.14 -0.21
CA LEU A 60 9.40 -3.61 -1.49
C LEU A 60 10.68 -4.42 -1.26
N ASP A 61 11.56 -3.91 -0.40
CA ASP A 61 12.81 -4.58 -0.02
C ASP A 61 12.55 -5.91 0.69
N ASP A 62 11.57 -5.93 1.61
CA ASP A 62 11.12 -7.15 2.31
C ASP A 62 10.33 -8.11 1.39
N GLY A 63 10.00 -7.70 0.16
CA GLY A 63 9.26 -8.52 -0.80
C GLY A 63 7.77 -8.74 -0.46
N ARG A 64 7.21 -7.93 0.45
CA ARG A 64 5.78 -8.01 0.85
C ARG A 64 4.86 -7.36 -0.18
N ILE A 65 5.38 -6.39 -0.92
CA ILE A 65 4.67 -5.73 -2.02
C ILE A 65 5.55 -5.71 -3.26
N GLU A 66 4.93 -5.58 -4.42
CA GLU A 66 5.59 -5.44 -5.70
C GLU A 66 5.19 -4.13 -6.39
N ALA A 67 6.13 -3.59 -7.13
CA ALA A 67 5.94 -2.46 -8.02
C ALA A 67 5.34 -2.91 -9.35
N LYS A 68 4.29 -2.22 -9.82
CA LYS A 68 3.68 -2.44 -11.14
C LYS A 68 4.70 -2.23 -12.27
N TYR A 69 5.44 -1.12 -12.24
CA TYR A 69 6.53 -0.85 -13.18
C TYR A 69 7.86 -0.99 -12.46
N LYS A 70 8.41 -2.21 -12.47
CA LYS A 70 9.70 -2.53 -11.81
C LYS A 70 10.88 -1.77 -12.43
N ASN A 71 10.82 -1.52 -13.74
CA ASN A 71 11.89 -0.84 -14.49
C ASN A 71 11.82 0.69 -14.44
N VAL A 72 10.68 1.27 -14.02
CA VAL A 72 10.45 2.72 -14.05
C VAL A 72 9.88 3.19 -12.70
N PRO A 73 10.73 3.41 -11.69
CA PRO A 73 10.30 3.75 -10.32
C PRO A 73 9.64 5.13 -10.19
N THR A 74 9.78 5.97 -11.22
CA THR A 74 9.19 7.32 -11.35
C THR A 74 7.99 7.34 -12.28
N HIS A 75 7.47 6.19 -12.70
CA HIS A 75 6.32 6.12 -13.61
C HIS A 75 5.11 6.85 -12.99
N PRO A 76 4.40 7.72 -13.73
CA PRO A 76 3.26 8.46 -13.19
C PRO A 76 2.12 7.54 -12.72
N LEU A 77 1.99 6.37 -13.35
CA LEU A 77 1.02 5.33 -12.96
C LEU A 77 1.63 4.26 -12.03
N GLN A 78 2.69 4.60 -11.31
CA GLN A 78 3.32 3.65 -10.39
C GLN A 78 2.31 3.20 -9.33
N GLY A 79 2.04 1.89 -9.33
CA GLY A 79 1.17 1.23 -8.38
C GLY A 79 1.92 0.14 -7.63
N TYR A 80 1.40 -0.20 -6.47
CA TYR A 80 1.92 -1.24 -5.59
C TYR A 80 0.84 -2.26 -5.30
N ARG A 81 1.20 -3.53 -5.36
CA ARG A 81 0.33 -4.67 -5.05
C ARG A 81 0.99 -5.52 -3.97
N THR A 82 0.21 -6.11 -3.08
CA THR A 82 0.70 -7.09 -2.12
C THR A 82 1.11 -8.37 -2.83
N VAL A 83 2.31 -8.85 -2.52
CA VAL A 83 2.79 -10.17 -2.95
C VAL A 83 2.09 -11.21 -2.07
N THR A 84 0.83 -11.48 -2.36
CA THR A 84 0.17 -12.69 -1.89
C THR A 84 0.73 -13.82 -2.74
N GLY A 85 1.70 -14.56 -2.21
CA GLY A 85 2.28 -15.71 -2.90
C GLY A 85 1.26 -16.83 -3.04
N THR A 86 0.30 -16.70 -3.96
CA THR A 86 -0.56 -17.75 -4.56
C THR A 86 -1.66 -17.07 -5.40
N GLU A 87 -1.42 -16.94 -6.69
CA GLU A 87 -2.44 -17.34 -7.66
C GLU A 87 -2.19 -18.83 -7.88
N ASN A 88 -3.12 -19.67 -7.42
CA ASN A 88 -3.35 -21.02 -7.94
C ASN A 88 -4.86 -21.25 -7.80
N GLU A 89 -5.62 -20.59 -8.67
CA GLU A 89 -6.92 -21.09 -9.13
C GLU A 89 -6.76 -21.33 -10.64
N GLU A 90 -6.48 -22.59 -10.99
CA GLU A 90 -6.79 -23.23 -12.28
C GLU A 90 -7.46 -24.57 -11.97
#